data_AF-A0A1Q6UL65-F1
#
_entry.id   AF-A0A1Q6UL65-F1
#
_cell.length_a   1.000
_cell.length_b   1.000
_cell.length_c   1.000
_cell.angle_alpha   90.00
_cell.angle_beta   90.00
_cell.angle_gamma   90.00
#
_symmetry.space_group_name_H-M   'P 1'
#
loop_
_entity.id
_entity.type
_entity.pdbx_description
1 polymer ?
#
loop_
_entity_poly.entity_id
_entity_poly.type
_entity_poly.pdbx_seq_one_letter_code
_entity_poly.pdbx_strand_id
1 'polypeptide(L)'
;MRSNIKKIVFGAMCAGALSCAVFAQEGQFTDLYYNQDLNTTGWSADRYMQNPAVWNVGSQDGPLFDGEVNSASNNLYLVSQDPLTSDQSVLFGYDSYNWNVHDIVIDLDNGVNYRILHLVPNQKLQISGDFDITLKSLARWWMPENRIALDENVSITVDGNLNVANSTAKAEVDEGNVGQNGVKFVVSSENYMPSSFEVKGNVAFKSEDTYSYWSDNILFSLGVTSFKVGGYVDMTETRAGTFTWDLCKTANDNYFSDISVGGLEGGSALQISSAHSATVNLTFANSSAHSYSGTLASRAGSDNKLNVTMDASDAQNGRQTLIIKEGGAVEGDAAMNPSRLDSVTVLNGTLNLGAYNGLVNGDLYERQARNIVRLYR
;
A
#
# COMPACT_ATOMS: atom_id res chain seq x y z
N MET A 1 65.32 21.91 38.97
CA MET A 1 63.91 21.97 39.41
C MET A 1 63.04 22.12 38.17
N ARG A 2 62.00 21.26 38.07
CA ARG A 2 60.86 21.16 37.12
C ARG A 2 60.56 22.43 36.29
N SER A 3 60.02 22.44 35.06
CA SER A 3 59.57 21.47 34.04
C SER A 3 58.99 22.30 32.87
N ASN A 4 58.96 21.72 31.66
CA ASN A 4 58.12 22.03 30.49
C ASN A 4 58.55 23.09 29.45
N ILE A 5 58.93 22.55 28.29
CA ILE A 5 59.00 23.14 26.95
C ILE A 5 57.73 22.74 26.18
N LYS A 6 57.17 23.65 25.37
CA LYS A 6 56.73 23.51 23.95
C LYS A 6 55.80 24.70 23.60
N LYS A 7 56.26 25.71 22.83
CA LYS A 7 56.33 25.86 21.36
C LYS A 7 54.97 25.99 20.65
N ILE A 8 54.71 27.17 20.07
CA ILE A 8 53.94 27.36 18.81
C ILE A 8 54.65 28.45 17.99
N VAL A 9 54.74 28.23 16.67
CA VAL A 9 55.43 29.01 15.64
C VAL A 9 54.41 29.76 14.77
N PHE A 10 54.79 30.96 14.32
CA PHE A 10 54.09 31.86 13.40
C PHE A 10 54.43 31.58 11.92
N GLY A 11 53.53 31.94 10.98
CA GLY A 11 53.98 32.53 9.70
C GLY A 11 53.26 32.16 8.38
N ALA A 12 52.18 32.88 8.08
CA ALA A 12 51.79 33.59 6.84
C ALA A 12 51.71 32.94 5.41
N MET A 13 50.51 33.12 4.84
CA MET A 13 50.08 33.57 3.48
C MET A 13 50.45 32.81 2.18
N CYS A 14 49.40 32.39 1.44
CA CYS A 14 49.24 32.63 0.00
C CYS A 14 47.78 32.52 -0.46
N ALA A 15 47.44 33.29 -1.49
CA ALA A 15 46.11 33.56 -2.03
C ALA A 15 45.42 32.35 -2.69
N GLY A 16 44.11 32.24 -2.51
CA GLY A 16 43.25 31.30 -3.25
C GLY A 16 42.10 32.06 -3.91
N ALA A 17 42.10 32.11 -5.24
CA ALA A 17 40.93 32.46 -6.01
C ALA A 17 39.88 31.35 -5.82
N LEU A 18 38.82 31.66 -5.07
CA LEU A 18 37.64 30.80 -4.95
C LEU A 18 36.85 30.90 -6.25
N SER A 19 36.98 29.88 -7.10
CA SER A 19 36.01 29.60 -8.14
C SER A 19 34.63 29.41 -7.50
N CYS A 20 33.64 30.18 -7.96
CA CYS A 20 32.23 29.91 -7.70
C CYS A 20 31.88 28.52 -8.27
N ALA A 21 32.02 27.49 -7.45
CA ALA A 21 31.24 26.28 -7.62
C ALA A 21 29.80 26.69 -7.33
N VAL A 22 28.99 26.78 -8.39
CA VAL A 22 27.54 26.70 -8.27
C VAL A 22 27.27 25.31 -7.72
N PHE A 23 27.16 25.21 -6.40
CA PHE A 23 26.54 24.04 -5.79
C PHE A 23 25.09 24.07 -6.29
N ALA A 24 24.71 23.07 -7.08
CA ALA A 24 23.32 22.73 -7.20
C ALA A 24 22.85 22.45 -5.77
N GLN A 25 22.08 23.36 -5.20
CA GLN A 25 21.30 23.09 -4.02
C GLN A 25 20.33 22.00 -4.47
N GLU A 26 20.55 20.74 -4.05
CA GLU A 26 19.45 19.78 -4.02
C GLU A 26 18.31 20.53 -3.35
N GLY A 27 17.22 20.73 -4.09
CA GLY A 27 16.09 21.48 -3.57
C GLY A 27 15.66 20.80 -2.28
N GLN A 28 15.85 21.46 -1.15
CA GLN A 28 15.42 20.92 0.13
C GLN A 28 13.90 20.76 0.04
N PHE A 29 13.41 19.53 0.21
CA PHE A 29 11.97 19.30 0.28
C PHE A 29 11.39 20.07 1.47
N THR A 30 10.17 20.57 1.30
CA THR A 30 9.44 21.29 2.34
C THR A 30 8.45 20.36 3.00
N ASP A 31 8.63 20.11 4.28
CA ASP A 31 7.71 19.28 5.06
C ASP A 31 6.50 20.10 5.49
N LEU A 32 5.32 19.72 5.01
CA LEU A 32 4.05 20.37 5.29
C LEU A 32 3.19 19.47 6.17
N TYR A 33 2.84 19.96 7.36
CA TYR A 33 2.00 19.26 8.33
C TYR A 33 0.60 19.83 8.33
N TYR A 34 -0.39 18.96 8.11
CA TYR A 34 -1.78 19.33 8.14
C TYR A 34 -2.17 19.79 9.56
N ASN A 35 -2.76 20.99 9.67
CA ASN A 35 -2.95 21.68 10.95
C ASN A 35 -4.40 21.76 11.42
N GLN A 36 -5.34 21.08 10.74
CA GLN A 36 -6.75 21.07 11.12
C GLN A 36 -7.15 19.76 11.79
N ASP A 37 -8.23 19.81 12.57
CA ASP A 37 -8.80 18.64 13.23
C ASP A 37 -9.41 17.67 12.20
N LEU A 38 -8.84 16.46 12.14
CA LEU A 38 -9.23 15.39 11.24
C LEU A 38 -10.64 14.85 11.54
N ASN A 39 -11.17 15.03 12.76
CA ASN A 39 -12.49 14.54 13.19
C ASN A 39 -13.68 15.39 12.75
N THR A 40 -13.51 16.70 12.54
CA THR A 40 -14.64 17.61 12.37
C THR A 40 -14.78 18.19 10.97
N THR A 41 -13.72 18.13 10.15
CA THR A 41 -13.68 18.94 8.93
C THR A 41 -14.04 18.17 7.63
N GLY A 42 -14.49 16.91 7.66
CA GLY A 42 -14.36 15.93 6.54
C GLY A 42 -15.30 15.86 5.38
N TRP A 43 -16.18 16.85 5.27
CA TRP A 43 -17.06 16.99 4.14
C TRP A 43 -17.19 18.44 3.65
N SER A 44 -16.57 19.42 4.32
CA SER A 44 -16.77 20.83 3.98
C SER A 44 -15.74 21.34 2.98
N ALA A 45 -16.15 22.37 2.23
CA ALA A 45 -15.30 23.16 1.34
C ALA A 45 -14.03 23.67 2.05
N ASP A 46 -14.00 23.75 3.38
CA ASP A 46 -12.86 24.31 4.11
C ASP A 46 -11.63 23.38 4.15
N ARG A 47 -11.73 22.13 3.66
CA ARG A 47 -10.64 21.12 3.59
C ARG A 47 -10.00 20.97 2.22
N TYR A 48 -9.71 22.08 1.55
CA TYR A 48 -8.87 22.04 0.36
C TYR A 48 -7.43 21.76 0.76
N MET A 49 -6.91 20.58 0.41
CA MET A 49 -5.48 20.31 0.57
C MET A 49 -4.62 21.38 -0.14
N GLN A 50 -5.13 22.05 -1.18
CA GLN A 50 -4.39 23.14 -1.85
C GLN A 50 -4.27 24.40 -1.01
N ASN A 51 -5.13 24.60 0.00
CA ASN A 51 -5.15 25.81 0.80
C ASN A 51 -3.90 25.88 1.69
N PRO A 52 -2.95 26.80 1.48
CA PRO A 52 -1.75 26.86 2.30
C PRO A 52 -2.04 27.17 3.78
N ALA A 53 -3.18 27.80 4.09
CA ALA A 53 -3.57 28.10 5.47
C ALA A 53 -3.87 26.86 6.34
N VAL A 54 -4.05 25.68 5.72
CA VAL A 54 -4.24 24.41 6.45
C VAL A 54 -2.94 23.62 6.65
N TRP A 55 -1.78 24.21 6.34
CA TRP A 55 -0.47 23.57 6.45
C TRP A 55 0.50 24.41 7.27
N ASN A 56 1.25 23.74 8.14
CA ASN A 56 2.38 24.30 8.89
C ASN A 56 3.70 23.70 8.37
N VAL A 57 4.79 24.47 8.43
CA VAL A 57 6.10 24.04 7.94
C VAL A 57 6.90 23.35 9.04
N GLY A 58 7.44 22.17 8.76
CA GLY A 58 8.40 21.44 9.60
C GLY A 58 7.83 20.76 10.83
N SER A 59 6.65 21.16 11.33
CA SER A 59 5.91 20.43 12.37
C SER A 59 4.44 20.86 12.42
N GLN A 60 3.61 20.11 13.16
CA GLN A 60 2.19 20.44 13.39
C GLN A 60 1.99 21.81 14.08
N ASP A 61 2.95 22.29 14.87
CA ASP A 61 2.91 23.61 15.54
C ASP A 61 3.83 24.64 14.86
N GLY A 62 4.34 24.33 13.66
CA GLY A 62 5.22 25.20 12.89
C GLY A 62 4.54 26.47 12.38
N PRO A 63 5.30 27.38 11.75
CA PRO A 63 4.70 28.54 11.09
C PRO A 63 3.79 28.10 9.94
N LEU A 64 2.72 28.87 9.72
CA LEU A 64 1.84 28.68 8.56
C LEU A 64 2.65 28.72 7.26
N PHE A 65 2.34 27.80 6.35
CA PHE A 65 2.88 27.81 5.01
C PHE A 65 2.19 28.91 4.18
N ASP A 66 2.98 29.62 3.37
CA ASP A 66 2.50 30.70 2.49
C ASP A 66 2.79 30.43 1.00
N GLY A 67 3.26 29.22 0.67
CA GLY A 67 3.57 28.79 -0.68
C GLY A 67 2.47 27.97 -1.36
N GLU A 68 2.82 27.30 -2.46
CA GLU A 68 1.94 26.40 -3.20
C GLU A 68 2.07 24.97 -2.67
N VAL A 69 0.98 24.40 -2.15
CA VAL A 69 1.00 23.04 -1.56
C VAL A 69 1.18 21.97 -2.64
N ASN A 70 0.53 22.14 -3.79
CA ASN A 70 0.65 21.23 -4.93
C ASN A 70 1.99 21.42 -5.65
N SER A 71 3.05 20.81 -5.11
CA SER A 71 4.41 20.90 -5.65
C SER A 71 5.20 19.63 -5.36
N ALA A 72 5.93 19.14 -6.36
CA ALA A 72 6.86 18.01 -6.25
C ALA A 72 8.06 18.29 -5.32
N SER A 73 8.13 19.48 -4.71
CA SER A 73 9.11 19.82 -3.69
C SER A 73 8.53 19.77 -2.28
N ASN A 74 7.28 19.35 -2.10
CA ASN A 74 6.62 19.29 -0.79
C ASN A 74 6.37 17.84 -0.37
N ASN A 75 6.62 17.56 0.91
CA ASN A 75 6.19 16.35 1.59
C ASN A 75 4.92 16.68 2.39
N LEU A 76 3.89 15.84 2.30
CA LEU A 76 2.64 16.04 3.02
C LEU A 76 2.52 15.08 4.20
N TYR A 77 2.36 15.64 5.39
CA TYR A 77 2.18 14.90 6.64
C TYR A 77 0.75 15.08 7.15
N LEU A 78 -0.03 14.00 7.14
CA LEU A 78 -1.39 13.93 7.70
C LEU A 78 -1.31 13.04 8.95
N VAL A 79 -1.03 13.68 10.07
CA VAL A 79 -0.78 13.02 11.35
C VAL A 79 -1.88 13.42 12.34
N SER A 80 -2.44 12.45 13.05
CA SER A 80 -3.38 12.70 14.16
C SER A 80 -2.79 12.19 15.46
N GLN A 81 -2.59 13.08 16.44
CA GLN A 81 -2.21 12.67 17.79
C GLN A 81 -3.43 12.25 18.62
N ASP A 82 -4.62 12.70 18.22
CA ASP A 82 -5.88 12.31 18.84
C ASP A 82 -6.56 11.19 18.05
N PRO A 83 -7.23 10.23 18.73
CA PRO A 83 -8.04 9.22 18.08
C PRO A 83 -9.09 9.81 17.13
N LEU A 84 -9.20 9.24 15.94
CA LEU A 84 -10.30 9.50 15.02
C LEU A 84 -11.56 8.81 15.54
N THR A 85 -12.60 9.61 15.79
CA THR A 85 -13.88 9.24 16.39
C THR A 85 -15.09 9.58 15.50
N SER A 86 -14.86 10.19 14.33
CA SER A 86 -15.89 10.46 13.33
C SER A 86 -15.53 9.88 11.95
N ASP A 87 -16.51 9.29 11.27
CA ASP A 87 -16.39 8.83 9.89
C ASP A 87 -16.26 10.03 8.93
N GLN A 88 -15.03 10.38 8.57
CA GLN A 88 -14.70 11.56 7.77
C GLN A 88 -13.76 11.23 6.59
N SER A 89 -13.42 12.24 5.78
CA SER A 89 -12.48 12.11 4.67
C SER A 89 -11.46 13.25 4.59
N VAL A 90 -10.25 12.95 4.13
CA VAL A 90 -9.30 13.95 3.61
C VAL A 90 -9.53 14.06 2.11
N LEU A 91 -9.90 15.25 1.62
CA LEU A 91 -10.35 15.46 0.25
C LEU A 91 -9.25 16.11 -0.61
N PHE A 92 -8.89 15.45 -1.71
CA PHE A 92 -8.03 15.96 -2.76
C PHE A 92 -8.85 16.27 -4.03
N GLY A 93 -8.66 17.46 -4.60
CA GLY A 93 -8.96 17.69 -6.03
C GLY A 93 -10.28 18.38 -6.41
N TYR A 94 -10.96 19.11 -5.53
CA TYR A 94 -12.14 19.91 -5.96
C TYR A 94 -11.80 20.91 -7.09
N ASP A 95 -10.54 21.35 -7.17
CA ASP A 95 -9.98 22.04 -8.32
C ASP A 95 -9.47 21.03 -9.36
N SER A 96 -9.81 21.21 -10.63
CA SER A 96 -9.56 20.30 -11.76
C SER A 96 -8.07 20.05 -12.12
N TYR A 97 -7.14 20.36 -11.22
CA TYR A 97 -5.70 20.23 -11.44
C TYR A 97 -5.18 18.91 -10.91
N ASN A 98 -4.37 18.24 -11.73
CA ASN A 98 -3.55 17.12 -11.26
C ASN A 98 -2.63 17.59 -10.13
N TRP A 99 -2.45 16.71 -9.15
CA TRP A 99 -1.59 16.89 -8.02
C TRP A 99 -0.23 16.22 -8.22
N ASN A 100 0.81 16.89 -7.75
CA ASN A 100 2.16 16.38 -7.75
C ASN A 100 2.86 16.78 -6.45
N VAL A 101 3.26 15.80 -5.65
CA VAL A 101 3.97 15.98 -4.38
C VAL A 101 5.17 15.05 -4.31
N HIS A 102 6.10 15.30 -3.39
CA HIS A 102 7.24 14.41 -3.20
C HIS A 102 6.83 13.17 -2.41
N ASP A 103 6.68 13.28 -1.08
CA ASP A 103 6.21 12.18 -0.22
C ASP A 103 4.81 12.47 0.34
N ILE A 104 4.08 11.41 0.68
CA ILE A 104 2.90 11.49 1.56
C ILE A 104 3.11 10.55 2.74
N VAL A 105 2.94 11.09 3.94
CA VAL A 105 3.03 10.35 5.20
C VAL A 105 1.72 10.49 5.97
N ILE A 106 1.10 9.36 6.27
CA ILE A 106 -0.14 9.23 7.05
C ILE A 106 0.20 8.53 8.35
N ASP A 107 -0.20 9.09 9.48
CA ASP A 107 -0.08 8.45 10.79
C ASP A 107 -1.32 8.71 11.63
N LEU A 108 -2.17 7.70 11.80
CA LEU A 108 -3.52 7.84 12.33
C LEU A 108 -3.89 6.77 13.37
N ASP A 109 -4.39 7.25 14.50
CA ASP A 109 -5.05 6.46 15.53
C ASP A 109 -6.56 6.37 15.24
N ASN A 110 -7.06 5.18 14.90
CA ASN A 110 -8.40 5.00 14.32
C ASN A 110 -9.37 4.28 15.26
N GLY A 111 -10.39 4.99 15.76
CA GLY A 111 -11.53 4.40 16.45
C GLY A 111 -12.74 4.09 15.55
N VAL A 112 -12.70 4.55 14.29
CA VAL A 112 -13.82 4.56 13.33
C VAL A 112 -13.31 4.36 11.89
N ASN A 113 -14.22 4.20 10.92
CA ASN A 113 -13.80 4.12 9.52
C ASN A 113 -13.31 5.49 9.06
N TYR A 114 -12.28 5.54 8.21
CA TYR A 114 -11.74 6.79 7.74
C TYR A 114 -11.33 6.73 6.28
N ARG A 115 -11.69 7.75 5.50
CA ARG A 115 -11.14 7.93 4.14
C ARG A 115 -9.88 8.77 4.24
N ILE A 116 -8.74 8.09 4.35
CA ILE A 116 -7.42 8.73 4.52
C ILE A 116 -7.04 9.59 3.31
N LEU A 117 -7.57 9.25 2.13
CA LEU A 117 -7.51 10.05 0.92
C LEU A 117 -8.80 9.84 0.11
N HIS A 118 -9.40 10.91 -0.40
CA HIS A 118 -10.47 10.87 -1.38
C HIS A 118 -10.14 11.80 -2.54
N LEU A 119 -9.94 11.25 -3.73
CA LEU A 119 -9.73 12.01 -4.97
C LEU A 119 -11.05 12.07 -5.76
N VAL A 120 -11.49 13.28 -6.07
CA VAL A 120 -12.72 13.53 -6.86
C VAL A 120 -12.52 13.21 -8.35
N PRO A 121 -13.58 13.18 -9.19
CA PRO A 121 -13.49 12.69 -10.56
C PRO A 121 -12.43 13.36 -11.43
N ASN A 122 -11.80 12.57 -12.30
CA ASN A 122 -10.79 12.95 -13.30
C ASN A 122 -9.46 13.49 -12.74
N GLN A 123 -9.23 13.32 -11.44
CA GLN A 123 -8.00 13.74 -10.78
C GLN A 123 -6.86 12.74 -10.99
N LYS A 124 -5.63 13.27 -11.04
CA LYS A 124 -4.41 12.47 -10.99
C LYS A 124 -3.54 12.96 -9.86
N LEU A 125 -3.04 12.04 -9.03
CA LEU A 125 -2.07 12.33 -8.00
C LEU A 125 -0.77 11.60 -8.32
N GLN A 126 0.30 12.37 -8.47
CA GLN A 126 1.67 11.88 -8.58
C GLN A 126 2.38 12.10 -7.25
N ILE A 127 2.99 11.04 -6.72
CA ILE A 127 3.87 11.05 -5.56
C ILE A 127 5.25 10.65 -6.11
N SER A 128 6.21 11.57 -6.14
CA SER A 128 7.52 11.31 -6.77
C SER A 128 8.48 10.53 -5.87
N GLY A 129 8.21 10.48 -4.58
CA GLY A 129 8.91 9.67 -3.58
C GLY A 129 8.01 8.55 -3.05
N ASP A 130 8.04 8.34 -1.74
CA ASP A 130 7.35 7.25 -1.05
C ASP A 130 5.97 7.67 -0.53
N PHE A 131 5.11 6.67 -0.34
CA PHE A 131 3.82 6.82 0.32
C PHE A 131 3.77 5.91 1.55
N ASP A 132 3.90 6.52 2.73
CA ASP A 132 3.93 5.82 4.01
C ASP A 132 2.61 5.99 4.77
N ILE A 133 2.07 4.87 5.25
CA ILE A 133 0.83 4.83 5.99
C ILE A 133 1.04 4.03 7.28
N THR A 134 0.85 4.67 8.41
CA THR A 134 0.84 4.05 9.74
C THR A 134 -0.56 4.15 10.32
N LEU A 135 -1.13 2.99 10.68
CA LEU A 135 -2.47 2.88 11.22
C LEU A 135 -2.41 2.18 12.56
N LYS A 136 -3.02 2.80 13.57
CA LYS A 136 -3.32 2.16 14.84
C LYS A 136 -4.80 1.90 14.97
N SER A 137 -5.19 0.68 15.30
CA SER A 137 -6.58 0.35 15.58
C SER A 137 -6.89 0.59 17.05
N LEU A 138 -7.90 1.42 17.31
CA LEU A 138 -8.46 1.68 18.64
C LEU A 138 -9.86 1.04 18.81
N ALA A 139 -10.31 0.27 17.82
CA ALA A 139 -11.58 -0.45 17.90
C ALA A 139 -11.46 -1.75 18.71
N ARG A 140 -12.52 -2.09 19.44
CA ARG A 140 -12.51 -3.25 20.37
C ARG A 140 -12.78 -4.60 19.71
N TRP A 141 -13.76 -4.68 18.80
CA TRP A 141 -14.28 -5.96 18.30
C TRP A 141 -14.42 -6.02 16.79
N TRP A 142 -13.88 -5.03 16.09
CA TRP A 142 -13.97 -4.89 14.65
C TRP A 142 -12.73 -4.17 14.12
N MET A 143 -12.52 -4.20 12.80
CA MET A 143 -11.38 -3.56 12.13
C MET A 143 -11.84 -2.25 11.47
N PRO A 144 -11.33 -1.09 11.93
CA PRO A 144 -11.56 0.18 11.27
C PRO A 144 -11.06 0.11 9.83
N GLU A 145 -11.93 0.47 8.89
CA GLU A 145 -11.58 0.56 7.49
C GLU A 145 -10.91 1.91 7.21
N ASN A 146 -9.68 1.86 6.70
CA ASN A 146 -8.92 3.00 6.24
C ASN A 146 -8.85 2.96 4.72
N ARG A 147 -9.43 3.95 4.05
CA ARG A 147 -9.71 3.89 2.62
C ARG A 147 -9.03 5.01 1.84
N ILE A 148 -8.40 4.64 0.73
CA ILE A 148 -8.16 5.51 -0.42
C ILE A 148 -9.36 5.36 -1.37
N ALA A 149 -10.15 6.43 -1.47
CA ALA A 149 -11.37 6.53 -2.26
C ALA A 149 -11.07 7.24 -3.59
N LEU A 150 -11.30 6.55 -4.70
CA LEU A 150 -11.02 7.05 -6.05
C LEU A 150 -12.33 7.22 -6.83
N ASP A 151 -12.71 8.43 -7.21
CA ASP A 151 -13.86 8.61 -8.08
C ASP A 151 -13.58 8.20 -9.56
N GLU A 152 -14.53 8.48 -10.44
CA GLU A 152 -14.42 8.18 -11.88
C GLU A 152 -13.15 8.76 -12.52
N ASN A 153 -12.43 7.94 -13.29
CA ASN A 153 -11.25 8.32 -14.07
C ASN A 153 -10.10 8.89 -13.22
N VAL A 154 -10.01 8.47 -11.96
CA VAL A 154 -8.93 8.85 -11.06
C VAL A 154 -7.74 7.90 -11.19
N SER A 155 -6.53 8.47 -11.11
CA SER A 155 -5.29 7.69 -11.03
C SER A 155 -4.34 8.19 -9.95
N ILE A 156 -3.75 7.29 -9.17
CA ILE A 156 -2.61 7.59 -8.31
C ILE A 156 -1.38 6.86 -8.84
N THR A 157 -0.25 7.56 -8.88
CA THR A 157 1.07 6.99 -9.18
C THR A 157 2.05 7.35 -8.07
N VAL A 158 2.72 6.34 -7.52
CA VAL A 158 3.82 6.46 -6.55
C VAL A 158 5.09 6.00 -7.24
N ASP A 159 6.08 6.89 -7.34
CA ASP A 159 7.35 6.55 -8.00
C ASP A 159 8.29 5.76 -7.09
N GLY A 160 8.16 5.93 -5.77
CA GLY A 160 8.80 5.12 -4.75
C GLY A 160 7.95 3.93 -4.31
N ASN A 161 8.00 3.63 -3.02
CA ASN A 161 7.33 2.52 -2.36
C ASN A 161 6.00 2.94 -1.72
N LEU A 162 5.13 1.96 -1.50
CA LEU A 162 3.99 2.08 -0.60
C LEU A 162 4.25 1.22 0.63
N ASN A 163 4.33 1.84 1.81
CA ASN A 163 4.50 1.12 3.07
C ASN A 163 3.25 1.27 3.92
N VAL A 164 2.72 0.16 4.42
CA VAL A 164 1.55 0.15 5.30
C VAL A 164 1.91 -0.56 6.60
N ALA A 165 1.83 0.14 7.71
CA ALA A 165 2.14 -0.36 9.04
C ALA A 165 0.90 -0.42 9.94
N ASN A 166 0.74 -1.54 10.63
CA ASN A 166 -0.09 -1.64 11.83
C ASN A 166 0.77 -1.33 13.06
N SER A 167 0.54 -0.19 13.69
CA SER A 167 1.30 0.28 14.87
C SER A 167 0.63 -0.03 16.20
N THR A 168 -0.48 -0.78 16.21
CA THR A 168 -1.10 -1.25 17.46
C THR A 168 -0.09 -2.05 18.27
N ALA A 169 0.27 -1.55 19.44
CA ALA A 169 1.28 -2.18 20.29
C ALA A 169 0.65 -3.18 21.27
N LYS A 170 1.44 -4.17 21.71
CA LYS A 170 1.01 -5.15 22.73
C LYS A 170 0.41 -4.48 23.98
N ALA A 171 1.06 -3.44 24.50
CA ALA A 171 0.62 -2.76 25.72
C ALA A 171 -0.80 -2.18 25.57
N GLU A 172 -1.13 -1.66 24.39
CA GLU A 172 -2.45 -1.09 24.10
C GLU A 172 -3.54 -2.17 24.01
N VAL A 173 -3.20 -3.32 23.41
CA VAL A 173 -4.07 -4.51 23.35
C VAL A 173 -4.37 -5.04 24.75
N ASP A 174 -3.35 -5.17 25.59
CA ASP A 174 -3.45 -5.71 26.95
C ASP A 174 -4.20 -4.76 27.91
N GLU A 175 -3.91 -3.46 27.87
CA GLU A 175 -4.45 -2.48 28.83
C GLU A 175 -5.84 -1.95 28.44
N GLY A 176 -6.08 -1.76 27.13
CA GLY A 176 -7.24 -1.03 26.63
C GLY A 176 -8.35 -1.90 26.04
N ASN A 177 -8.09 -3.18 25.79
CA ASN A 177 -8.95 -4.06 25.00
C ASN A 177 -9.35 -3.44 23.64
N VAL A 178 -8.43 -2.66 23.05
CA VAL A 178 -8.56 -2.04 21.74
C VAL A 178 -7.60 -2.72 20.75
N GLY A 179 -7.78 -2.49 19.46
CA GLY A 179 -6.93 -3.04 18.40
C GLY A 179 -7.04 -4.56 18.24
N GLN A 180 -8.05 -5.20 18.85
CA GLN A 180 -8.09 -6.66 18.98
C GLN A 180 -8.11 -7.39 17.64
N ASN A 181 -8.58 -6.76 16.56
CA ASN A 181 -8.70 -7.38 15.24
C ASN A 181 -7.74 -6.79 14.19
N GLY A 182 -6.82 -5.91 14.59
CA GLY A 182 -5.86 -5.30 13.67
C GLY A 182 -6.47 -4.19 12.81
N VAL A 183 -5.90 -3.98 11.61
CA VAL A 183 -6.21 -2.85 10.71
C VAL A 183 -6.64 -3.30 9.33
N LYS A 184 -7.57 -2.56 8.73
CA LYS A 184 -8.03 -2.78 7.36
C LYS A 184 -7.65 -1.59 6.50
N PHE A 185 -6.90 -1.84 5.43
CA PHE A 185 -6.53 -0.86 4.42
C PHE A 185 -7.23 -1.18 3.09
N VAL A 186 -7.84 -0.17 2.47
CA VAL A 186 -8.64 -0.34 1.26
C VAL A 186 -8.23 0.67 0.21
N VAL A 187 -8.04 0.21 -1.02
CA VAL A 187 -7.96 1.08 -2.20
C VAL A 187 -9.11 0.70 -3.12
N SER A 188 -9.99 1.64 -3.41
CA SER A 188 -11.22 1.32 -4.12
C SER A 188 -11.76 2.50 -4.90
N SER A 189 -12.43 2.19 -6.00
CA SER A 189 -13.27 3.17 -6.68
C SER A 189 -14.53 3.46 -5.86
N GLU A 190 -14.88 4.73 -5.72
CA GLU A 190 -16.23 5.14 -5.37
C GLU A 190 -17.15 4.87 -6.57
N ASN A 191 -18.37 4.42 -6.29
CA ASN A 191 -19.35 4.01 -7.30
C ASN A 191 -18.85 2.95 -8.31
N TYR A 192 -17.73 2.26 -8.03
CA TYR A 192 -17.17 1.19 -8.85
C TYR A 192 -16.80 1.60 -10.29
N MET A 193 -16.42 2.87 -10.47
CA MET A 193 -15.98 3.42 -11.75
C MET A 193 -14.53 3.03 -12.08
N PRO A 194 -14.09 3.16 -13.35
CA PRO A 194 -12.70 2.93 -13.71
C PRO A 194 -11.74 3.83 -12.92
N SER A 195 -10.77 3.23 -12.26
CA SER A 195 -9.69 3.92 -11.54
C SER A 195 -8.42 3.06 -11.52
N SER A 196 -7.28 3.70 -11.28
CA SER A 196 -5.99 3.00 -11.23
C SER A 196 -5.10 3.46 -10.08
N PHE A 197 -4.37 2.52 -9.48
CA PHE A 197 -3.32 2.82 -8.52
C PHE A 197 -2.04 2.07 -8.88
N GLU A 198 -0.96 2.82 -9.11
CA GLU A 198 0.34 2.30 -9.51
C GLU A 198 1.41 2.70 -8.50
N VAL A 199 2.22 1.73 -8.10
CA VAL A 199 3.42 1.90 -7.28
C VAL A 199 4.60 1.39 -8.11
N LYS A 200 5.57 2.23 -8.45
CA LYS A 200 6.73 1.82 -9.27
C LYS A 200 7.75 1.01 -8.45
N GLY A 201 7.85 1.30 -7.16
CA GLY A 201 8.65 0.54 -6.20
C GLY A 201 7.91 -0.69 -5.64
N ASN A 202 8.18 -1.01 -4.39
CA ASN A 202 7.59 -2.14 -3.68
C ASN A 202 6.35 -1.72 -2.90
N VAL A 203 5.49 -2.69 -2.59
CA VAL A 203 4.43 -2.55 -1.59
C VAL A 203 4.79 -3.45 -0.42
N ALA A 204 4.93 -2.88 0.77
CA ALA A 204 5.29 -3.63 1.97
C ALA A 204 4.30 -3.42 3.10
N PHE A 205 4.00 -4.50 3.81
CA PHE A 205 3.13 -4.49 4.98
C PHE A 205 3.91 -4.94 6.20
N LYS A 206 3.70 -4.25 7.34
CA LYS A 206 4.33 -4.61 8.61
C LYS A 206 3.33 -4.45 9.74
N SER A 207 3.32 -5.40 10.68
CA SER A 207 2.63 -5.24 11.95
C SER A 207 3.63 -5.32 13.09
N GLU A 208 3.50 -4.44 14.07
CA GLU A 208 4.09 -4.68 15.39
C GLU A 208 3.59 -6.03 15.95
N ASP A 209 4.45 -6.77 16.66
CA ASP A 209 4.09 -8.06 17.28
C ASP A 209 3.36 -7.82 18.60
N THR A 210 2.04 -7.88 18.57
CA THR A 210 1.17 -7.73 19.74
C THR A 210 1.11 -8.99 20.60
N TYR A 211 1.72 -10.08 20.14
CA TYR A 211 1.55 -11.43 20.65
C TYR A 211 0.15 -12.05 20.43
N SER A 212 -0.72 -11.41 19.64
CA SER A 212 -2.09 -11.83 19.34
C SER A 212 -2.33 -11.94 17.84
N TYR A 213 -2.71 -13.13 17.37
CA TYR A 213 -3.06 -13.38 15.96
C TYR A 213 -4.09 -12.38 15.42
N TRP A 214 -5.11 -12.08 16.21
CA TRP A 214 -6.18 -11.19 15.78
C TRP A 214 -5.70 -9.74 15.67
N SER A 215 -4.83 -9.30 16.59
CA SER A 215 -4.42 -7.90 16.70
C SER A 215 -3.27 -7.55 15.75
N ASP A 216 -2.47 -8.55 15.36
CA ASP A 216 -1.45 -8.44 14.32
C ASP A 216 -2.04 -8.36 12.89
N ASN A 217 -3.37 -8.51 12.75
CA ASN A 217 -4.01 -8.69 11.45
C ASN A 217 -3.95 -7.44 10.57
N ILE A 218 -3.54 -7.61 9.31
CA ILE A 218 -3.67 -6.61 8.26
C ILE A 218 -4.53 -7.20 7.12
N LEU A 219 -5.67 -6.55 6.86
CA LEU A 219 -6.48 -6.82 5.68
C LEU A 219 -6.28 -5.72 4.65
N PHE A 220 -5.65 -6.06 3.53
CA PHE A 220 -5.54 -5.19 2.36
C PHE A 220 -6.59 -5.57 1.33
N SER A 221 -7.48 -4.64 0.94
CA SER A 221 -8.58 -4.90 0.01
C SER A 221 -8.58 -3.95 -1.18
N LEU A 222 -8.73 -4.52 -2.37
CA LEU A 222 -8.81 -3.78 -3.62
C LEU A 222 -10.26 -3.72 -4.14
N GLY A 223 -10.61 -2.58 -4.73
CA GLY A 223 -11.85 -2.35 -5.46
C GLY A 223 -11.64 -1.39 -6.63
N VAL A 224 -10.45 -1.46 -7.24
CA VAL A 224 -10.04 -0.65 -8.40
C VAL A 224 -9.97 -1.52 -9.65
N THR A 225 -10.11 -0.91 -10.83
CA THR A 225 -10.02 -1.65 -12.10
C THR A 225 -8.58 -1.99 -12.49
N SER A 226 -7.60 -1.23 -12.00
CA SER A 226 -6.18 -1.53 -12.21
C SER A 226 -5.33 -1.25 -10.98
N PHE A 227 -4.53 -2.23 -10.57
CA PHE A 227 -3.52 -2.08 -9.52
C PHE A 227 -2.17 -2.58 -10.02
N LYS A 228 -1.13 -1.75 -9.94
CA LYS A 228 0.20 -2.10 -10.47
C LYS A 228 1.29 -1.87 -9.45
N VAL A 229 2.22 -2.82 -9.36
CA VAL A 229 3.42 -2.74 -8.54
C VAL A 229 4.63 -3.09 -9.41
N GLY A 230 5.52 -2.14 -9.65
CA GLY A 230 6.71 -2.36 -10.47
C GLY A 230 7.73 -3.27 -9.79
N GLY A 231 7.90 -3.12 -8.48
CA GLY A 231 8.63 -4.02 -7.62
C GLY A 231 7.76 -5.20 -7.15
N TYR A 232 7.99 -5.68 -5.93
CA TYR A 232 7.23 -6.80 -5.36
C TYR A 232 6.24 -6.35 -4.28
N VAL A 233 5.24 -7.19 -4.03
CA VAL A 233 4.37 -7.08 -2.86
C VAL A 233 4.91 -8.03 -1.79
N ASP A 234 5.29 -7.47 -0.64
CA ASP A 234 5.76 -8.22 0.52
C ASP A 234 4.60 -8.54 1.46
N MET A 235 4.16 -9.79 1.44
CA MET A 235 3.17 -10.34 2.38
C MET A 235 3.85 -11.16 3.49
N THR A 236 5.10 -10.85 3.83
CA THR A 236 5.78 -11.49 4.96
C THR A 236 5.06 -11.14 6.25
N GLU A 237 4.59 -12.18 6.93
CA GLU A 237 3.73 -12.01 8.08
C GLU A 237 4.56 -11.85 9.36
N THR A 238 4.15 -10.96 10.25
CA THR A 238 4.65 -10.95 11.63
C THR A 238 4.36 -12.29 12.31
N ARG A 239 3.20 -12.89 12.00
CA ARG A 239 2.77 -14.21 12.48
C ARG A 239 1.93 -14.92 11.43
N ALA A 240 2.02 -16.25 11.35
CA ALA A 240 1.27 -17.03 10.37
C ALA A 240 -0.25 -16.78 10.43
N GLY A 241 -0.85 -16.53 9.26
CA GLY A 241 -2.25 -16.21 9.00
C GLY A 241 -2.66 -14.75 9.29
N THR A 242 -1.75 -13.82 9.57
CA THR A 242 -2.10 -12.45 10.02
C THR A 242 -2.15 -11.43 8.89
N PHE A 243 -1.90 -11.84 7.65
CA PHE A 243 -2.04 -10.94 6.50
C PHE A 243 -3.12 -11.45 5.54
N THR A 244 -4.00 -10.61 5.03
CA THR A 244 -4.92 -11.03 3.95
C THR A 244 -4.92 -10.00 2.85
N TRP A 245 -4.66 -10.47 1.61
CA TRP A 245 -4.90 -9.65 0.43
C TRP A 245 -6.22 -10.08 -0.23
N ASP A 246 -7.23 -9.24 -0.08
CA ASP A 246 -8.47 -9.30 -0.81
C ASP A 246 -8.30 -8.61 -2.16
N LEU A 247 -8.06 -9.43 -3.18
CA LEU A 247 -7.72 -9.02 -4.54
C LEU A 247 -8.86 -8.26 -5.22
N CYS A 248 -10.11 -8.48 -4.81
CA CYS A 248 -11.25 -7.74 -5.32
C CYS A 248 -12.48 -7.85 -4.40
N LYS A 249 -12.97 -6.68 -3.99
CA LYS A 249 -14.27 -6.48 -3.35
C LYS A 249 -15.06 -5.41 -4.10
N THR A 250 -16.22 -5.79 -4.60
CA THR A 250 -17.09 -4.92 -5.40
C THR A 250 -18.58 -5.18 -5.10
N ALA A 251 -19.44 -4.25 -5.47
CA ALA A 251 -20.90 -4.44 -5.49
C ALA A 251 -21.49 -4.57 -6.91
N ASN A 252 -20.64 -4.69 -7.93
CA ASN A 252 -21.06 -4.83 -9.32
C ASN A 252 -20.81 -6.25 -9.85
N ASP A 253 -21.77 -6.78 -10.60
CA ASP A 253 -21.58 -8.00 -11.38
C ASP A 253 -20.71 -7.73 -12.61
N ASN A 254 -19.94 -8.75 -13.00
CA ASN A 254 -18.97 -8.74 -14.08
C ASN A 254 -17.89 -7.67 -13.92
N TYR A 255 -17.54 -7.34 -12.68
CA TYR A 255 -16.42 -6.45 -12.40
C TYR A 255 -15.11 -7.13 -12.79
N PHE A 256 -14.13 -6.35 -13.23
CA PHE A 256 -12.78 -6.84 -13.50
C PHE A 256 -11.75 -6.01 -12.75
N SER A 257 -10.71 -6.68 -12.28
CA SER A 257 -9.54 -6.07 -11.64
C SER A 257 -8.28 -6.61 -12.29
N ASP A 258 -7.56 -5.74 -12.99
CA ASP A 258 -6.28 -6.07 -13.62
C ASP A 258 -5.14 -5.70 -12.67
N ILE A 259 -4.52 -6.73 -12.10
CA ILE A 259 -3.43 -6.61 -11.14
C ILE A 259 -2.12 -7.02 -11.82
N SER A 260 -1.07 -6.19 -11.71
CA SER A 260 0.28 -6.56 -12.16
C SER A 260 1.29 -6.27 -11.06
N VAL A 261 2.13 -7.25 -10.74
CA VAL A 261 3.19 -7.11 -9.71
C VAL A 261 4.51 -7.67 -10.23
N GLY A 262 5.64 -7.00 -9.96
CA GLY A 262 6.99 -7.51 -10.22
C GLY A 262 7.42 -8.67 -9.31
N GLY A 263 6.59 -9.06 -8.36
CA GLY A 263 6.77 -10.26 -7.55
C GLY A 263 5.78 -10.34 -6.41
N LEU A 264 5.60 -11.55 -5.87
CA LEU A 264 4.85 -11.77 -4.65
C LEU A 264 5.69 -12.59 -3.67
N GLU A 265 5.86 -12.06 -2.47
CA GLU A 265 6.65 -12.67 -1.39
C GLU A 265 5.79 -12.95 -0.15
N GLY A 266 6.22 -13.92 0.65
CA GLY A 266 5.63 -14.21 1.95
C GLY A 266 4.55 -15.30 1.93
N GLY A 267 3.51 -15.11 2.73
CA GLY A 267 2.53 -16.15 3.06
C GLY A 267 1.12 -15.64 3.29
N SER A 268 0.36 -16.37 4.12
CA SER A 268 -1.03 -16.09 4.48
C SER A 268 -2.11 -16.36 3.44
N ALA A 269 -3.04 -15.43 3.18
CA ALA A 269 -4.26 -15.64 2.43
C ALA A 269 -4.42 -14.63 1.29
N LEU A 270 -4.72 -15.15 0.11
CA LEU A 270 -5.35 -14.41 -0.98
C LEU A 270 -6.85 -14.69 -0.97
N GLN A 271 -7.66 -13.68 -1.29
CA GLN A 271 -9.09 -13.90 -1.44
C GLN A 271 -9.75 -13.01 -2.49
N ILE A 272 -10.94 -13.41 -2.91
CA ILE A 272 -11.89 -12.56 -3.63
C ILE A 272 -13.19 -12.55 -2.82
N SER A 273 -13.41 -11.48 -2.04
CA SER A 273 -14.56 -11.38 -1.12
C SER A 273 -15.84 -10.84 -1.77
N SER A 274 -15.79 -10.50 -3.05
CA SER A 274 -16.93 -10.01 -3.84
C SER A 274 -18.14 -10.95 -3.74
N ALA A 275 -19.29 -10.40 -3.35
CA ALA A 275 -20.57 -11.11 -3.38
C ALA A 275 -21.14 -11.24 -4.80
N HIS A 276 -20.61 -10.44 -5.73
CA HIS A 276 -20.99 -10.34 -7.13
C HIS A 276 -19.95 -11.00 -8.01
N SER A 277 -20.29 -11.32 -9.26
CA SER A 277 -19.31 -11.93 -10.16
C SER A 277 -18.15 -10.97 -10.44
N ALA A 278 -16.93 -11.36 -10.07
CA ALA A 278 -15.71 -10.60 -10.32
C ALA A 278 -14.64 -11.47 -10.99
N THR A 279 -13.92 -10.89 -11.96
CA THR A 279 -12.75 -11.53 -12.58
C THR A 279 -11.49 -10.76 -12.21
N VAL A 280 -10.57 -11.41 -11.51
CA VAL A 280 -9.24 -10.87 -11.21
C VAL A 280 -8.24 -11.45 -12.19
N ASN A 281 -7.50 -10.59 -12.88
CA ASN A 281 -6.36 -10.98 -13.70
C ASN A 281 -5.08 -10.58 -12.98
N LEU A 282 -4.38 -11.53 -12.37
CA LEU A 282 -3.12 -11.32 -11.68
C LEU A 282 -1.94 -11.67 -12.60
N THR A 283 -1.12 -10.67 -12.93
CA THR A 283 0.08 -10.83 -13.76
C THR A 283 1.35 -10.65 -12.94
N PHE A 284 2.19 -11.68 -12.92
CA PHE A 284 3.54 -11.63 -12.39
C PHE A 284 4.51 -11.14 -13.48
N ALA A 285 5.09 -9.97 -13.28
CA ALA A 285 5.99 -9.27 -14.20
C ALA A 285 7.46 -9.35 -13.76
N ASN A 286 7.83 -10.42 -13.06
CA ASN A 286 9.06 -10.47 -12.28
C ASN A 286 10.33 -10.22 -13.09
N SER A 287 11.24 -9.43 -12.51
CA SER A 287 12.63 -9.31 -12.98
C SER A 287 13.59 -10.25 -12.23
N SER A 288 13.15 -10.82 -11.12
CA SER A 288 13.92 -11.71 -10.24
C SER A 288 13.06 -12.85 -9.67
N ALA A 289 13.64 -13.68 -8.82
CA ALA A 289 12.92 -14.79 -8.18
C ALA A 289 12.18 -14.32 -6.92
N HIS A 290 10.88 -14.59 -6.86
CA HIS A 290 10.00 -14.33 -5.71
C HIS A 290 9.19 -15.59 -5.37
N SER A 291 8.69 -15.67 -4.13
CA SER A 291 8.01 -16.87 -3.64
C SER A 291 6.89 -16.53 -2.67
N TYR A 292 5.70 -17.03 -2.98
CA TYR A 292 4.50 -16.96 -2.15
C TYR A 292 4.05 -18.37 -1.75
N SER A 293 3.63 -18.54 -0.49
CA SER A 293 3.05 -19.80 -0.01
C SER A 293 1.92 -19.59 1.00
N GLY A 294 0.67 -19.68 0.53
CA GLY A 294 -0.51 -19.36 1.33
C GLY A 294 -1.80 -20.00 0.81
N THR A 295 -2.96 -19.55 1.28
CA THR A 295 -4.28 -20.06 0.90
C THR A 295 -4.95 -19.16 -0.13
N LEU A 296 -5.96 -19.70 -0.82
CA LEU A 296 -6.79 -18.95 -1.75
C LEU A 296 -8.26 -19.22 -1.47
N ALA A 297 -9.06 -18.17 -1.33
CA ALA A 297 -10.48 -18.28 -1.09
C ALA A 297 -11.34 -17.35 -1.95
N SER A 298 -12.60 -17.70 -2.05
CA SER A 298 -13.60 -16.89 -2.73
C SER A 298 -14.95 -17.00 -2.01
N ARG A 299 -15.75 -15.96 -2.16
CA ARG A 299 -17.12 -15.92 -1.66
C ARG A 299 -17.93 -17.11 -2.14
N ALA A 300 -18.57 -17.81 -1.21
CA ALA A 300 -19.50 -18.89 -1.47
C ALA A 300 -20.67 -18.42 -2.34
N GLY A 301 -21.01 -19.20 -3.38
CA GLY A 301 -22.12 -18.89 -4.27
C GLY A 301 -21.87 -17.76 -5.28
N SER A 302 -20.64 -17.25 -5.38
CA SER A 302 -20.23 -16.28 -6.40
C SER A 302 -19.58 -16.96 -7.60
N ASP A 303 -19.65 -16.30 -8.76
CA ASP A 303 -18.94 -16.69 -9.99
C ASP A 303 -17.56 -15.99 -10.10
N ASN A 304 -16.90 -15.78 -8.97
CA ASN A 304 -15.59 -15.14 -8.92
C ASN A 304 -14.52 -15.99 -9.60
N LYS A 305 -13.60 -15.33 -10.31
CA LYS A 305 -12.52 -15.96 -11.07
C LYS A 305 -11.19 -15.30 -10.77
N LEU A 306 -10.16 -16.13 -10.64
CA LEU A 306 -8.76 -15.68 -10.58
C LEU A 306 -7.99 -16.28 -11.74
N ASN A 307 -7.58 -15.43 -12.68
CA ASN A 307 -6.66 -15.78 -13.76
C ASN A 307 -5.24 -15.37 -13.34
N VAL A 308 -4.28 -16.27 -13.52
CA VAL A 308 -2.87 -16.00 -13.22
C VAL A 308 -2.06 -16.03 -14.51
N THR A 309 -1.31 -14.96 -14.76
CA THR A 309 -0.37 -14.87 -15.87
C THR A 309 1.04 -14.64 -15.36
N MET A 310 2.01 -15.36 -15.90
CA MET A 310 3.44 -15.07 -15.74
C MET A 310 3.94 -14.47 -17.04
N ASP A 311 4.33 -13.20 -17.00
CA ASP A 311 4.90 -12.45 -18.11
C ASP A 311 6.07 -11.60 -17.59
N ALA A 312 7.16 -12.27 -17.25
CA ALA A 312 8.35 -11.63 -16.68
C ALA A 312 8.87 -10.47 -17.53
N SER A 313 9.24 -9.37 -16.87
CA SER A 313 10.01 -8.30 -17.49
C SER A 313 11.44 -8.74 -17.84
N ASP A 314 12.00 -9.68 -17.08
CA ASP A 314 13.24 -10.40 -17.41
C ASP A 314 12.96 -11.89 -17.62
N ALA A 315 12.93 -12.33 -18.87
CA ALA A 315 12.70 -13.72 -19.26
C ALA A 315 13.62 -14.75 -18.58
N GLN A 316 14.86 -14.36 -18.29
CA GLN A 316 15.90 -15.28 -17.83
C GLN A 316 15.90 -15.42 -16.31
N ASN A 317 15.66 -14.32 -15.60
CA ASN A 317 15.77 -14.27 -14.14
C ASN A 317 14.40 -14.17 -13.44
N GLY A 318 13.37 -13.72 -14.15
CA GLY A 318 12.00 -13.59 -13.67
C GLY A 318 11.39 -14.94 -13.31
N ARG A 319 11.16 -15.16 -12.02
CA ARG A 319 10.60 -16.40 -11.50
C ARG A 319 9.60 -16.12 -10.38
N GLN A 320 8.41 -16.69 -10.48
CA GLN A 320 7.45 -16.73 -9.38
C GLN A 320 7.29 -18.17 -8.90
N THR A 321 7.36 -18.38 -7.59
CA THR A 321 6.85 -19.59 -6.96
C THR A 321 5.52 -19.26 -6.31
N LEU A 322 4.45 -19.96 -6.69
CA LEU A 322 3.11 -19.79 -6.17
C LEU A 322 2.65 -21.13 -5.60
N ILE A 323 2.61 -21.24 -4.28
CA ILE A 323 2.14 -22.44 -3.59
C ILE A 323 0.80 -22.14 -2.92
N ILE A 324 -0.27 -22.75 -3.41
CA ILE A 324 -1.61 -22.69 -2.82
C ILE A 324 -1.80 -23.90 -1.90
N LYS A 325 -1.82 -23.63 -0.59
CA LYS A 325 -2.06 -24.58 0.49
C LYS A 325 -3.55 -24.88 0.64
N GLU A 326 -3.85 -26.00 1.27
CA GLU A 326 -5.21 -26.33 1.69
C GLU A 326 -5.71 -25.32 2.75
N GLY A 327 -6.98 -24.94 2.67
CA GLY A 327 -7.60 -23.92 3.53
C GLY A 327 -8.14 -22.74 2.71
N GLY A 328 -8.48 -21.65 3.39
CA GLY A 328 -8.91 -20.41 2.72
C GLY A 328 -10.04 -19.66 3.41
N ALA A 329 -10.86 -20.32 4.22
CA ALA A 329 -11.75 -19.60 5.13
C ALA A 329 -10.93 -19.07 6.31
N VAL A 330 -10.97 -17.76 6.58
CA VAL A 330 -10.66 -17.28 7.93
C VAL A 330 -11.70 -17.91 8.85
N GLU A 331 -11.26 -18.61 9.88
CA GLU A 331 -12.14 -19.34 10.81
C GLU A 331 -13.17 -18.35 11.41
N GLY A 332 -14.43 -18.42 10.94
CA GLY A 332 -15.51 -17.52 11.36
C GLY A 332 -16.28 -16.81 10.23
N ASP A 333 -15.74 -16.70 9.01
CA ASP A 333 -16.49 -16.17 7.87
C ASP A 333 -17.09 -17.31 7.04
N ALA A 334 -18.31 -17.74 7.42
CA ALA A 334 -19.08 -18.78 6.72
C ALA A 334 -19.38 -18.44 5.24
N ALA A 335 -19.05 -17.22 4.79
CA ALA A 335 -19.24 -16.79 3.42
C ALA A 335 -18.02 -17.05 2.51
N MET A 336 -16.89 -17.55 3.01
CA MET A 336 -15.68 -17.80 2.21
C MET A 336 -15.36 -19.29 2.10
N ASN A 337 -15.10 -19.77 0.88
CA ASN A 337 -14.72 -21.15 0.59
C ASN A 337 -13.32 -21.20 -0.03
N PRO A 338 -12.56 -22.30 0.18
CA PRO A 338 -11.38 -22.59 -0.63
C PRO A 338 -11.72 -22.46 -2.12
N SER A 339 -10.90 -21.72 -2.85
CA SER A 339 -11.16 -21.39 -4.26
C SER A 339 -10.08 -21.94 -5.16
N ARG A 340 -10.34 -21.91 -6.46
CA ARG A 340 -9.44 -22.40 -7.52
C ARG A 340 -8.89 -21.26 -8.36
N LEU A 341 -7.83 -21.56 -9.11
CA LEU A 341 -7.39 -20.76 -10.24
C LEU A 341 -8.29 -21.08 -11.45
N ASP A 342 -8.83 -20.05 -12.11
CA ASP A 342 -9.68 -20.21 -13.30
C ASP A 342 -8.84 -20.48 -14.55
N SER A 343 -7.71 -19.78 -14.70
CA SER A 343 -6.71 -20.08 -15.72
C SER A 343 -5.29 -19.75 -15.25
N VAL A 344 -4.32 -20.46 -15.82
CA VAL A 344 -2.89 -20.17 -15.64
C VAL A 344 -2.23 -20.06 -17.01
N THR A 345 -1.56 -18.94 -17.26
CA THR A 345 -0.83 -18.68 -18.51
C THR A 345 0.63 -18.33 -18.23
N VAL A 346 1.55 -18.93 -18.98
CA VAL A 346 2.97 -18.53 -18.94
C VAL A 346 3.39 -18.03 -20.32
N LEU A 347 3.67 -16.73 -20.39
CA LEU A 347 4.15 -16.03 -21.58
C LEU A 347 5.67 -15.89 -21.56
N ASN A 348 6.24 -15.44 -20.44
CA ASN A 348 7.66 -15.19 -20.28
C ASN A 348 8.15 -15.46 -18.85
N GLY A 349 9.37 -15.98 -18.67
CA GLY A 349 9.94 -16.34 -17.37
C GLY A 349 9.52 -17.71 -16.85
N THR A 350 9.58 -17.91 -15.53
CA THR A 350 9.28 -19.21 -14.88
C THR A 350 8.20 -19.08 -13.80
N LEU A 351 7.15 -19.88 -13.88
CA LEU A 351 6.15 -20.06 -12.82
C LEU A 351 6.25 -21.48 -12.23
N ASN A 352 6.60 -21.59 -10.94
CA ASN A 352 6.46 -22.85 -10.21
C ASN A 352 5.15 -22.83 -9.45
N LEU A 353 4.24 -23.73 -9.81
CA LEU A 353 2.92 -23.81 -9.21
C LEU A 353 2.85 -25.05 -8.32
N GLY A 354 2.55 -24.85 -7.04
CA GLY A 354 2.20 -25.90 -6.09
C GLY A 354 0.74 -25.77 -5.70
N ALA A 355 0.01 -26.87 -5.65
CA ALA A 355 -1.40 -26.91 -5.29
C ALA A 355 -1.69 -28.14 -4.44
N TYR A 356 -2.51 -28.00 -3.40
CA TYR A 356 -2.99 -29.14 -2.62
C TYR A 356 -3.94 -30.03 -3.44
N ASN A 357 -4.05 -31.32 -3.09
CA ASN A 357 -4.80 -32.33 -3.86
C ASN A 357 -6.27 -32.00 -4.14
N GLY A 358 -6.90 -31.13 -3.34
CA GLY A 358 -8.29 -30.71 -3.50
C GLY A 358 -8.50 -29.48 -4.39
N LEU A 359 -7.43 -28.83 -4.86
CA LEU A 359 -7.53 -27.68 -5.75
C LEU A 359 -7.84 -28.15 -7.17
N VAL A 360 -9.09 -27.97 -7.62
CA VAL A 360 -9.47 -28.22 -9.02
C VAL A 360 -8.95 -27.07 -9.86
N ASN A 361 -7.74 -27.21 -10.43
CA ASN A 361 -7.18 -26.20 -11.32
C ASN A 361 -7.99 -26.09 -12.62
N GLY A 362 -8.21 -24.87 -13.10
CA GLY A 362 -8.74 -24.60 -14.44
C GLY A 362 -7.71 -24.88 -15.55
N ASP A 363 -7.86 -24.21 -16.70
CA ASP A 363 -7.04 -24.49 -17.89
C ASP A 363 -5.60 -23.95 -17.74
N LEU A 364 -4.62 -24.72 -18.25
CA LEU A 364 -3.21 -24.32 -18.33
C LEU A 364 -2.82 -24.05 -19.79
N TYR A 365 -2.30 -22.85 -20.07
CA TYR A 365 -1.84 -22.45 -21.40
C TYR A 365 -0.35 -22.08 -21.40
N GLU A 366 0.41 -22.71 -22.30
CA GLU A 366 1.83 -22.42 -22.53
C GLU A 366 2.04 -21.87 -23.95
N ARG A 367 2.74 -20.73 -24.08
CA ARG A 367 3.22 -20.23 -25.38
C ARG A 367 4.75 -20.17 -25.40
N GLN A 368 5.37 -21.10 -26.16
CA GLN A 368 6.79 -21.24 -26.52
C GLN A 368 7.70 -22.20 -25.72
N ALA A 369 8.67 -22.80 -26.43
CA ALA A 369 9.46 -23.99 -26.09
C ALA A 369 10.58 -23.83 -25.04
N ARG A 370 10.59 -22.74 -24.25
CA ARG A 370 11.54 -22.54 -23.14
C ARG A 370 10.86 -22.21 -21.80
N ASN A 371 9.55 -22.39 -21.72
CA ASN A 371 8.81 -22.15 -20.49
C ASN A 371 8.80 -23.46 -19.66
N ILE A 372 9.12 -23.37 -18.38
CA ILE A 372 9.13 -24.52 -17.46
C ILE A 372 8.04 -24.28 -16.41
N VAL A 373 6.92 -24.99 -16.52
CA VAL A 373 5.98 -25.16 -15.41
C VAL A 373 6.38 -26.43 -14.66
N ARG A 374 6.83 -26.28 -13.41
CA ARG A 374 7.04 -27.42 -12.51
C ARG A 374 5.86 -27.52 -11.56
N LEU A 375 5.02 -28.53 -11.81
CA LEU A 375 3.94 -28.92 -10.92
C LEU A 375 4.53 -29.79 -9.80
N TYR A 376 4.41 -29.32 -8.57
CA TYR A 376 4.73 -30.10 -7.38
C TYR A 376 3.41 -30.56 -6.75
N ARG A 377 3.29 -31.87 -6.49
CA ARG A 377 2.17 -32.48 -5.76
C ARG A 377 2.51 -32.62 -4.29
#